data_AF-A0A3M1NZ48-F1
#
_entry.id   AF-A0A3M1NZ48-F1
#
_cell.length_a   1.000
_cell.length_b   1.000
_cell.length_c   1.000
_cell.angle_alpha   90.00
_cell.angle_beta   90.00
_cell.angle_gamma   90.00
#
_symmetry.space_group_name_H-M   'P 1'
#
loop_
_entity.id
_entity.type
_entity.pdbx_description
1 polymer ?
#
loop_
_entity_poly.entity_id
_entity_poly.type
_entity_poly.pdbx_seq_one_letter_code
_entity_poly.pdbx_strand_id
1 'polypeptide(L)'
;MVNVSRILVAGAFVAVLAGTACGQDKDLPKEFHQILPRGRIAAITHPHFVPAKEAHISGNSWVLGVVIDGQARAYSLNLLNSHEIVNDQIGDKAFAAVW
;
A
#
# COMPACT_ATOMS: atom_id res chain seq x y z
N MET A 1 52.75 -31.48 -20.85
CA MET A 1 52.77 -30.59 -19.66
C MET A 1 53.00 -29.17 -20.12
N VAL A 2 51.94 -28.37 -20.32
CA VAL A 2 51.90 -26.91 -20.09
C VAL A 2 50.42 -26.58 -19.81
N ASN A 3 50.20 -25.88 -18.71
CA ASN A 3 48.91 -25.46 -18.16
C ASN A 3 48.60 -24.01 -18.58
N VAL A 4 47.47 -23.45 -18.10
CA VAL A 4 47.08 -22.02 -18.05
C VAL A 4 46.22 -21.60 -19.27
N SER A 5 45.04 -20.97 -19.16
CA SER A 5 44.37 -20.27 -18.06
C SER A 5 42.85 -20.30 -18.25
N ARG A 6 42.10 -20.38 -17.15
CA ARG A 6 40.65 -20.14 -17.10
C ARG A 6 40.39 -18.63 -17.26
N ILE A 7 39.67 -18.23 -18.30
CA ILE A 7 39.09 -16.89 -18.38
C ILE A 7 37.76 -16.93 -17.63
N LEU A 8 37.78 -16.47 -16.38
CA LEU A 8 36.60 -16.04 -15.65
C LEU A 8 36.24 -14.63 -16.14
N VAL A 9 35.20 -14.51 -16.97
CA VAL A 9 34.57 -13.22 -17.20
C VAL A 9 33.68 -12.93 -15.99
N ALA A 10 34.24 -12.24 -15.01
CA ALA A 10 33.46 -11.64 -13.92
C ALA A 10 32.73 -10.41 -14.50
N GLY A 11 31.48 -10.59 -14.93
CA GLY A 11 30.61 -9.48 -15.27
C GLY A 11 30.29 -8.68 -14.01
N ALA A 12 30.90 -7.50 -13.87
CA ALA A 12 30.57 -6.56 -12.82
C ALA A 12 29.17 -5.99 -13.07
N PHE A 13 28.15 -6.51 -12.39
CA PHE A 13 26.85 -5.87 -12.30
C PHE A 13 26.98 -4.70 -11.31
N VAL A 14 27.25 -3.50 -11.84
CA VAL A 14 27.11 -2.26 -11.07
C VAL A 14 25.60 -2.02 -10.92
N ALA A 15 25.04 -2.47 -9.80
CA ALA A 15 23.72 -2.03 -9.39
C ALA A 15 23.82 -0.54 -9.04
N VAL A 16 23.38 0.32 -9.97
CA VAL A 16 23.14 1.72 -9.66
C VAL A 16 22.00 1.76 -8.64
N LEU A 17 22.36 1.92 -7.36
CA LEU A 17 21.41 2.33 -6.32
C LEU A 17 21.03 3.78 -6.61
N ALA A 18 20.14 3.98 -7.56
CA ALA A 18 19.39 5.22 -7.67
C ALA A 18 18.46 5.23 -6.45
N GLY A 19 18.96 5.78 -5.34
CA GLY A 19 18.13 6.25 -4.25
C GLY A 19 17.24 7.35 -4.81
N THR A 20 16.08 6.98 -5.34
CA THR A 20 15.05 7.94 -5.70
C THR A 20 14.51 8.50 -4.40
N ALA A 21 15.02 9.67 -4.03
CA ALA A 21 14.41 10.52 -3.02
C ALA A 21 12.92 10.64 -3.33
N CYS A 22 12.09 10.15 -2.43
CA CYS A 22 10.65 10.35 -2.49
C CYS A 22 10.37 11.85 -2.31
N GLY A 23 9.79 12.49 -3.33
CA GLY A 23 9.15 13.80 -3.26
C GLY A 23 10.01 14.99 -3.69
N GLN A 24 9.98 15.34 -4.98
CA GLN A 24 10.29 16.73 -5.39
C GLN A 24 9.00 17.55 -5.28
N ASP A 25 9.02 18.53 -4.38
CA ASP A 25 7.97 19.53 -4.09
C ASP A 25 7.79 20.59 -5.19
N LYS A 26 8.31 20.34 -6.39
CA LYS A 26 8.64 21.42 -7.35
C LYS A 26 7.48 21.92 -8.22
N ASP A 27 6.34 21.23 -8.20
CA ASP A 27 5.24 21.46 -9.15
C ASP A 27 3.89 21.77 -8.48
N LEU A 28 3.86 22.12 -7.18
CA LEU A 28 2.62 22.44 -6.50
C LEU A 28 2.18 23.89 -6.80
N PRO A 29 0.86 24.14 -6.98
CA PRO A 29 0.34 25.50 -7.08
C PRO A 29 0.79 26.35 -5.89
N LYS A 30 1.08 27.63 -6.10
CA LYS A 30 1.58 28.53 -5.03
C LYS A 30 0.64 28.65 -3.83
N GLU A 31 -0.65 28.39 -4.04
CA GLU A 31 -1.69 28.41 -3.01
C GLU A 31 -1.84 27.07 -2.27
N PHE A 32 -1.15 26.02 -2.72
CA PHE A 32 -1.18 24.71 -2.09
C PHE A 32 -0.25 24.68 -0.87
N HIS A 33 -0.84 24.50 0.31
CA HIS A 33 -0.11 24.34 1.55
C HIS A 33 -0.11 22.87 1.97
N GLN A 34 1.01 22.18 1.73
CA GLN A 34 1.19 20.80 2.16
C GLN A 34 1.51 20.73 3.65
N ILE A 35 0.53 20.39 4.49
CA ILE A 35 0.72 20.27 5.96
C ILE A 35 1.42 18.96 6.33
N LEU A 36 1.21 17.92 5.53
CA LEU A 36 1.77 16.60 5.77
C LEU A 36 2.53 16.09 4.52
N PRO A 37 3.79 15.65 4.64
CA PRO A 37 4.51 15.02 3.52
C PRO A 37 3.73 13.84 2.91
N ARG A 38 3.94 13.57 1.62
CA ARG A 38 3.27 12.44 0.96
C ARG A 38 3.66 11.13 1.65
N GLY A 39 2.72 10.19 1.73
CA GLY A 39 2.94 8.86 2.30
C GLY A 39 3.00 8.80 3.83
N ARG A 40 2.62 9.88 4.53
CA ARG A 40 2.63 9.93 6.00
C ARG A 40 1.34 9.45 6.67
N ILE A 41 0.27 9.26 5.89
CA ILE A 41 -0.89 8.46 6.27
C ILE A 41 -0.80 7.20 5.42
N ALA A 42 -0.50 6.08 6.08
CA ALA A 42 -0.17 4.85 5.39
C ALA A 42 -1.45 4.14 4.93
N ALA A 43 -1.64 4.05 3.62
CA ALA A 43 -2.72 3.26 3.04
C ALA A 43 -2.57 1.77 3.41
N ILE A 44 -3.68 1.10 3.67
CA ILE A 44 -3.71 -0.37 3.72
C ILE A 44 -3.89 -0.88 2.31
N THR A 45 -2.91 -1.63 1.82
CA THR A 45 -2.88 -2.16 0.43
C THR A 45 -3.08 -3.67 0.36
N HIS A 46 -2.99 -4.35 1.51
CA HIS A 46 -3.16 -5.80 1.62
C HIS A 46 -4.06 -6.08 2.83
N PRO A 47 -5.36 -5.77 2.75
CA PRO A 47 -6.27 -5.93 3.88
C PRO A 47 -6.41 -7.40 4.26
N HIS A 48 -6.36 -7.68 5.56
CA HIS A 48 -6.65 -8.99 6.13
C HIS A 48 -8.03 -8.97 6.78
N PHE A 49 -8.91 -9.86 6.33
CA PHE A 49 -10.27 -9.96 6.84
C PHE A 49 -10.41 -11.14 7.79
N VAL A 50 -11.17 -10.93 8.86
CA VAL A 50 -11.53 -11.96 9.84
C VAL A 50 -13.06 -12.13 9.86
N PRO A 51 -13.57 -13.31 10.27
CA PRO A 51 -14.99 -13.47 10.58
C PRO A 51 -15.46 -12.43 11.60
N ALA A 52 -16.72 -12.00 11.55
CA ALA A 52 -17.26 -10.99 12.46
C ALA A 52 -17.07 -11.34 13.95
N LYS A 53 -17.14 -12.63 14.30
CA LYS A 53 -16.91 -13.14 15.67
C LYS A 53 -15.47 -12.98 16.18
N GLU A 54 -14.51 -12.77 15.28
CA GLU A 54 -13.08 -12.60 15.57
C GLU A 54 -12.64 -11.14 15.41
N ALA A 55 -13.55 -10.24 15.00
CA ALA A 55 -13.23 -8.83 14.82
C ALA A 55 -13.03 -8.14 16.17
N HIS A 56 -11.93 -7.40 16.31
CA HIS A 56 -11.63 -6.61 17.51
C HIS A 56 -12.33 -5.24 17.49
N ILE A 57 -13.66 -5.24 17.33
CA ILE A 57 -14.54 -4.07 17.44
C ILE A 57 -15.80 -4.46 18.22
N SER A 58 -16.54 -3.48 18.72
CA SER A 58 -17.81 -3.76 19.40
C SER A 58 -18.83 -4.34 18.43
N GLY A 59 -19.69 -5.25 18.90
CA GLY A 59 -20.77 -5.84 18.08
C GLY A 59 -21.82 -4.83 17.59
N ASN A 60 -21.85 -3.63 18.17
CA ASN A 60 -22.68 -2.50 17.74
C ASN A 60 -21.88 -1.39 17.04
N SER A 61 -20.61 -1.62 16.70
CA SER A 61 -19.80 -0.66 15.96
C SER A 61 -20.31 -0.50 14.53
N TRP A 62 -20.30 0.74 14.04
CA TRP A 62 -20.51 1.03 12.63
C TRP A 62 -19.32 0.55 11.80
N VAL A 63 -19.62 0.08 10.60
CA VAL A 63 -18.64 -0.35 9.60
C VAL A 63 -19.01 0.26 8.26
N LEU A 64 -18.01 0.49 7.42
CA LEU A 64 -18.26 0.73 6.00
C LEU A 64 -18.51 -0.63 5.35
N GLY A 65 -19.73 -0.86 4.86
CA GLY A 65 -20.10 -2.09 4.15
C GLY A 65 -19.94 -1.93 2.65
N VAL A 66 -19.30 -2.90 1.99
CA VAL A 66 -19.19 -2.98 0.53
C VAL A 66 -19.71 -4.33 0.07
N VAL A 67 -20.59 -4.35 -0.93
CA VAL A 67 -21.07 -5.57 -1.57
C VAL A 67 -20.84 -5.45 -3.07
N ILE A 68 -20.01 -6.35 -3.60
CA ILE A 68 -19.66 -6.40 -5.02
C ILE A 68 -19.83 -7.85 -5.48
N ASP A 69 -20.62 -8.08 -6.53
CA ASP A 69 -20.87 -9.41 -7.11
C ASP A 69 -21.26 -10.47 -6.06
N GLY A 70 -22.05 -10.06 -5.06
CA GLY A 70 -22.52 -10.92 -3.95
C GLY A 70 -21.50 -11.16 -2.83
N GLN A 71 -20.26 -10.67 -2.96
CA GLN A 71 -19.24 -10.74 -1.93
C GLN A 71 -19.29 -9.50 -1.05
N ALA A 72 -19.53 -9.71 0.25
CA ALA A 72 -19.61 -8.64 1.24
C ALA A 72 -18.28 -8.47 2.00
N ARG A 73 -17.87 -7.22 2.21
CA ARG A 73 -16.77 -6.80 3.09
C ARG A 73 -17.28 -5.77 4.08
N ALA A 74 -16.72 -5.78 5.28
CA ALA A 74 -16.97 -4.79 6.32
C ALA A 74 -15.62 -4.20 6.78
N TYR A 75 -15.47 -2.88 6.65
CA TYR A 75 -14.28 -2.17 7.06
C TYR A 75 -14.55 -1.44 8.39
N SER A 76 -13.69 -1.67 9.37
CA SER A 76 -13.75 -0.98 10.65
C SER A 76 -13.52 0.52 10.47
N LEU A 77 -14.46 1.35 10.90
CA LEU A 77 -14.30 2.80 10.88
C LEU A 77 -13.16 3.26 11.81
N ASN A 78 -12.88 2.52 12.90
CA ASN A 78 -11.77 2.84 13.78
C ASN A 78 -10.40 2.67 13.09
N LEU A 79 -10.29 1.66 12.23
CA LEU A 79 -9.08 1.41 11.45
C LEU A 79 -8.97 2.41 10.29
N LEU A 80 -10.09 2.74 9.64
CA LEU A 80 -10.14 3.80 8.64
C LEU A 80 -9.82 5.18 9.23
N ASN A 81 -10.19 5.49 10.47
CA ASN A 81 -9.78 6.74 11.13
C ASN A 81 -8.25 6.90 11.25
N SER A 82 -7.49 5.79 11.25
CA SER A 82 -6.03 5.81 11.40
C SER A 82 -5.28 5.71 10.06
N HIS A 83 -5.88 5.05 9.07
CA HIS A 83 -5.26 4.79 7.77
C HIS A 83 -5.89 5.57 6.61
N GLU A 84 -7.08 6.13 6.81
CA GLU A 84 -7.96 6.91 5.91
C GLU A 84 -8.37 6.21 4.61
N ILE A 85 -7.61 5.20 4.16
CA ILE A 85 -7.84 4.48 2.93
C ILE A 85 -7.43 3.01 3.04
N VAL A 86 -8.31 2.14 2.54
CA VAL A 86 -8.00 0.75 2.22
C VAL A 86 -8.16 0.55 0.71
N ASN A 87 -7.09 0.18 0.04
CA ASN A 87 -7.13 -0.27 -1.35
C ASN A 87 -7.40 -1.77 -1.35
N ASP A 88 -8.52 -2.17 -1.94
CA ASP A 88 -8.98 -3.55 -1.95
C ASP A 88 -9.49 -3.95 -3.34
N GLN A 89 -9.71 -5.25 -3.53
CA GLN A 89 -10.15 -5.83 -4.78
C GLN A 89 -11.07 -7.03 -4.51
N ILE A 90 -12.22 -7.04 -5.20
CA ILE A 90 -13.12 -8.18 -5.26
C ILE A 90 -13.20 -8.62 -6.72
N GLY A 91 -12.70 -9.82 -7.03
CA GLY A 91 -12.54 -10.29 -8.41
C GLY A 91 -11.70 -9.32 -9.23
N ASP A 92 -12.22 -8.83 -10.36
CA ASP A 92 -11.53 -7.87 -11.23
C ASP A 92 -11.84 -6.40 -10.90
N LYS A 93 -12.60 -6.14 -9.83
CA LYS A 93 -13.01 -4.78 -9.44
C LYS A 93 -12.14 -4.26 -8.31
N ALA A 94 -11.19 -3.41 -8.66
CA ALA A 94 -10.42 -2.62 -7.71
C ALA A 94 -11.26 -1.44 -7.20
N PHE A 95 -11.15 -1.15 -5.90
CA PHE A 95 -11.80 0.00 -5.28
C PHE A 95 -11.00 0.49 -4.08
N ALA A 96 -11.33 1.70 -3.63
CA ALA A 96 -10.79 2.28 -2.41
C ALA A 96 -11.95 2.56 -1.44
N ALA A 97 -11.83 2.02 -0.23
CA ALA A 97 -12.67 2.38 0.90
C ALA A 97 -12.02 3.57 1.62
N VAL A 98 -12.72 4.71 1.68
CA VAL A 98 -12.21 5.97 2.28
C VAL A 98 -13.18 6.50 3.34
N TRP A 99 -12.65 7.24 4.32
CA TRP A 99 -13.41 7.88 5.40
C TRP A 99 -12.88 9.29 5.70
#